data_AF-Q6S903-F1
#
_entry.id   AF-Q6S903-F1
#
_cell.length_a   1.000
_cell.length_b   1.000
_cell.length_c   1.000
_cell.angle_alpha   90.00
_cell.angle_beta   90.00
_cell.angle_gamma   90.00
#
_symmetry.space_group_name_H-M   'P 1'
#
loop_
_entity.id
_entity.type
_entity.pdbx_description
1 polymer ?
#
loop_
_entity_poly.entity_id
_entity_poly.type
_entity_poly.pdbx_seq_one_letter_code
_entity_poly.pdbx_strand_id
1 'polypeptide(L)'
;MASSTTYGSVKDLFENIGKEVQELAKNDAKQYRSQLKGDLSQATYSRNSNGQETPSDPCELNHEYHTTVTGGFDKNNPCKNRPNVRFSDIYGGQCTDSKIRGNDTNNGGACAPFRRLFLCDHHLSHMQADQIDSKDNLLLEVSLAAQYEGKLLVERHRECKKTHEDFKTNICDVLARSFADIG
;
A
#
# COMPACT_ATOMS: atom_id res chain seq x y z
N MET A 1 -19.13 8.51 37.69
CA MET A 1 -18.82 7.14 37.22
C MET A 1 -17.77 7.28 36.14
N ALA A 2 -16.59 6.69 36.31
CA ALA A 2 -15.58 6.71 35.25
C ALA A 2 -16.12 5.87 34.08
N SER A 3 -16.08 6.43 32.87
CA SER A 3 -16.39 5.67 31.65
C SER A 3 -15.40 4.52 31.55
N SER A 4 -15.84 3.30 31.85
CA SER A 4 -15.07 2.10 31.55
C SER A 4 -15.20 1.87 30.06
N THR A 5 -14.25 2.36 29.27
CA THR A 5 -14.16 1.96 27.87
C THR A 5 -13.58 0.55 27.83
N THR A 6 -14.31 -0.39 27.24
CA THR A 6 -13.87 -1.79 27.01
C THR A 6 -12.56 -1.89 26.20
N TYR A 7 -12.07 -0.78 25.65
CA TYR A 7 -10.91 -0.69 24.76
C TYR A 7 -9.89 0.33 25.25
N GLY A 8 -8.60 0.05 25.02
CA GLY A 8 -7.47 0.89 25.44
C GLY A 8 -7.20 2.09 24.51
N SER A 9 -7.66 2.04 23.26
CA SER A 9 -7.52 3.11 22.27
C SER A 9 -8.53 2.97 21.12
N VAL A 10 -8.68 4.02 20.31
CA VAL A 10 -9.49 3.96 19.07
C VAL A 10 -8.93 2.93 18.08
N LYS A 11 -7.61 2.77 18.04
CA LYS A 11 -6.96 1.72 17.27
C LYS A 11 -7.45 0.35 17.72
N ASP A 12 -7.42 0.07 19.03
CA ASP A 12 -7.84 -1.23 19.56
C ASP A 12 -9.32 -1.51 19.27
N LEU A 13 -10.18 -0.50 19.34
CA LEU A 13 -11.59 -0.63 18.95
C LEU A 13 -11.72 -1.06 17.48
N PHE A 14 -11.06 -0.37 16.55
CA PHE A 14 -11.18 -0.68 15.13
C PHE A 14 -10.48 -1.98 14.72
N GLU A 15 -9.38 -2.38 15.38
CA GLU A 15 -8.75 -3.68 15.15
C GLU A 15 -9.68 -4.83 15.56
N ASN A 16 -10.42 -4.67 16.66
CA ASN A 16 -11.40 -5.68 17.08
C ASN A 16 -12.56 -5.82 16.09
N ILE A 17 -13.11 -4.69 15.61
CA ILE A 17 -14.16 -4.71 14.56
C ILE A 17 -13.59 -5.29 13.27
N GLY A 18 -12.38 -4.88 12.87
CA GLY A 18 -11.70 -5.35 11.67
C GLY A 18 -11.47 -6.86 11.69
N LYS A 19 -11.16 -7.45 12.84
CA LYS A 19 -11.06 -8.89 13.02
C LYS A 19 -12.38 -9.61 12.70
N GLU A 20 -13.50 -9.11 13.20
CA GLU A 20 -14.82 -9.71 12.94
C GLU A 20 -15.18 -9.62 11.45
N VAL A 21 -14.98 -8.46 10.83
CA VAL A 21 -15.23 -8.25 9.39
C VAL A 21 -14.32 -9.14 8.53
N GLN A 22 -13.04 -9.27 8.91
CA GLN A 22 -12.07 -10.12 8.20
C GLN A 22 -12.45 -11.60 8.27
N GLU A 23 -12.97 -12.08 9.40
CA GLU A 23 -13.43 -13.46 9.55
C GLU A 23 -14.63 -13.75 8.65
N LEU A 24 -15.61 -12.83 8.59
CA LEU A 24 -16.76 -12.92 7.69
C LEU A 24 -16.31 -12.96 6.22
N ALA A 25 -15.53 -11.96 5.79
CA ALA A 25 -15.03 -11.87 4.41
C ALA A 25 -14.19 -13.09 4.01
N LYS A 26 -13.36 -13.61 4.93
CA LYS A 26 -12.57 -14.83 4.71
C LYS A 26 -13.45 -16.04 4.50
N ASN A 27 -14.53 -16.18 5.26
CA ASN A 27 -15.46 -17.30 5.12
C ASN A 27 -16.17 -17.26 3.77
N ASP A 28 -16.65 -16.09 3.36
CA ASP A 28 -17.34 -15.90 2.07
C ASP A 28 -16.42 -16.16 0.88
N ALA A 29 -15.15 -15.76 0.99
CA ALA A 29 -14.14 -15.94 -0.05
C ALA A 29 -13.64 -17.39 -0.21
N LYS A 30 -13.93 -18.31 0.73
CA LYS A 30 -13.44 -19.71 0.68
C LYS A 30 -13.77 -20.41 -0.63
N GLN A 31 -14.99 -20.21 -1.13
CA GLN A 31 -15.47 -20.84 -2.37
C GLN A 31 -14.75 -20.33 -3.64
N TYR A 32 -14.11 -19.17 -3.57
CA TYR A 32 -13.41 -18.52 -4.69
C TYR A 32 -11.88 -18.58 -4.56
N ARG A 33 -11.36 -19.20 -3.49
CA ARG A 33 -9.95 -19.14 -3.13
C ARG A 33 -9.06 -19.77 -4.21
N SER A 34 -9.44 -20.90 -4.80
CA SER A 34 -8.63 -21.55 -5.84
C SER A 34 -8.55 -20.73 -7.12
N GLN A 35 -9.63 -20.00 -7.45
CA GLN A 35 -9.72 -19.15 -8.62
C GLN A 35 -8.89 -17.87 -8.43
N LEU A 36 -8.91 -17.27 -7.23
CA LEU A 36 -8.33 -15.93 -6.98
C LEU A 36 -6.97 -15.94 -6.29
N LYS A 37 -6.54 -17.04 -5.64
CA LYS A 37 -5.22 -17.11 -5.00
C LYS A 37 -4.12 -17.04 -6.06
N GLY A 38 -3.34 -15.97 -6.03
CA GLY A 38 -2.12 -15.84 -6.81
C GLY A 38 -0.94 -16.64 -6.25
N ASP A 39 -0.03 -16.98 -7.14
CA ASP A 39 1.25 -17.63 -6.90
C ASP A 39 2.34 -16.81 -7.60
N LEU A 40 3.17 -16.13 -6.82
CA LEU A 40 4.22 -15.25 -7.33
C LEU A 40 5.20 -15.99 -8.26
N SER A 41 5.44 -17.29 -8.01
CA SER A 41 6.33 -18.09 -8.85
C SER A 41 5.80 -18.32 -10.28
N GLN A 42 4.49 -18.15 -10.47
CA GLN A 42 3.80 -18.29 -11.75
C GLN A 42 3.63 -16.95 -12.48
N ALA A 43 4.08 -15.84 -11.90
CA ALA A 43 4.00 -14.54 -12.56
C ALA A 43 4.87 -14.51 -13.82
N THR A 44 4.32 -13.98 -14.92
CA THR A 44 4.96 -13.88 -16.23
C THR A 44 4.93 -12.45 -16.72
N TYR A 45 6.10 -11.91 -17.04
CA TYR A 45 6.27 -10.57 -17.59
C TYR A 45 7.07 -10.62 -18.90
N SER A 46 6.96 -9.56 -19.71
CA SER A 46 7.72 -9.38 -20.94
C SER A 46 9.20 -9.38 -20.60
N ARG A 47 9.84 -10.54 -20.73
CA ARG A 47 11.24 -10.76 -20.38
C ARG A 47 12.09 -9.75 -21.15
N ASN A 48 12.71 -8.81 -20.42
CA ASN A 48 13.93 -8.19 -20.91
C ASN A 48 14.88 -9.33 -21.31
N SER A 49 15.67 -9.13 -22.36
CA SER A 49 16.46 -10.12 -23.11
C SER A 49 17.37 -11.06 -22.29
N ASN A 50 17.45 -10.88 -20.98
CA ASN A 50 18.27 -11.60 -20.01
C ASN A 50 17.51 -12.66 -19.19
N GLY A 51 16.19 -12.82 -19.37
CA GLY A 51 15.46 -13.99 -18.86
C GLY A 51 15.43 -14.20 -17.35
N GLN A 52 15.48 -13.13 -16.54
CA GLN A 52 15.39 -13.27 -15.07
C GLN A 52 14.04 -13.85 -14.64
N GLU A 53 14.11 -14.95 -13.90
CA GLU A 53 12.97 -15.61 -13.28
C GLU A 53 12.47 -14.80 -12.07
N THR A 54 11.18 -14.93 -11.77
CA THR A 54 10.61 -14.31 -10.57
C THR A 54 11.32 -14.89 -9.35
N PRO A 55 11.94 -14.06 -8.49
CA PRO A 55 12.64 -14.56 -7.32
C PRO A 55 11.66 -15.24 -6.36
N SER A 56 12.14 -16.27 -5.69
CA SER A 56 11.36 -16.98 -4.67
C SER A 56 11.14 -16.12 -3.42
N ASP A 57 12.05 -15.20 -3.12
CA ASP A 57 11.91 -14.20 -2.06
C ASP A 57 11.29 -12.90 -2.65
N PRO A 58 10.07 -12.51 -2.23
CA PRO A 58 9.46 -11.24 -2.62
C PRO A 58 10.32 -10.01 -2.28
N CYS A 59 11.25 -10.13 -1.32
CA CYS A 59 12.16 -9.05 -0.95
C CYS A 59 13.20 -8.75 -2.04
N GLU A 60 13.41 -9.67 -2.98
CA GLU A 60 14.34 -9.52 -4.11
C GLU A 60 13.64 -9.04 -5.39
N LEU A 61 12.33 -8.75 -5.33
CA LEU A 61 11.62 -8.14 -6.44
C LEU A 61 12.27 -6.81 -6.81
N ASN A 62 12.41 -6.58 -8.12
CA ASN A 62 13.00 -5.37 -8.68
C ASN A 62 12.10 -4.91 -9.82
N HIS A 63 11.55 -3.70 -9.72
CA HIS A 63 10.65 -3.18 -10.74
C HIS A 63 11.30 -3.00 -12.12
N GLU A 64 12.63 -2.95 -12.22
CA GLU A 64 13.35 -2.87 -13.50
C GLU A 64 13.28 -4.18 -14.30
N TYR A 65 13.06 -5.29 -13.60
CA TYR A 65 13.15 -6.63 -14.18
C TYR A 65 11.87 -7.45 -14.01
N HIS A 66 11.17 -7.31 -12.88
CA HIS A 66 10.09 -8.19 -12.45
C HIS A 66 8.73 -7.46 -12.50
N THR A 67 8.33 -6.95 -13.67
CA THR A 67 7.07 -6.23 -13.86
C THR A 67 6.52 -6.43 -15.27
N THR A 68 5.19 -6.43 -15.37
CA THR A 68 4.40 -6.37 -16.59
C THR A 68 4.29 -4.94 -17.14
N VAL A 69 4.54 -3.91 -16.32
CA VAL A 69 4.39 -2.51 -16.71
C VAL A 69 5.53 -2.09 -17.64
N THR A 70 5.17 -1.80 -18.89
CA THR A 70 6.09 -1.34 -19.94
C THR A 70 5.87 0.14 -20.30
N GLY A 71 6.80 0.74 -21.05
CA GLY A 71 6.52 2.01 -21.72
C GLY A 71 7.40 3.22 -21.37
N GLY A 72 8.67 2.98 -21.00
CA GLY A 72 9.69 4.02 -20.81
C GLY A 72 9.40 5.01 -19.68
N PHE A 73 10.32 5.95 -19.45
CA PHE A 73 10.18 7.06 -18.49
C PHE A 73 9.88 6.63 -17.04
N ASP A 74 10.42 5.48 -16.60
CA ASP A 74 10.25 4.91 -15.27
C ASP A 74 8.80 4.64 -14.87
N LYS A 75 7.90 4.38 -15.83
CA LYS A 75 6.51 3.99 -15.54
C LYS A 75 6.41 2.75 -14.66
N ASN A 76 7.39 1.86 -14.73
CA ASN A 76 7.49 0.67 -13.90
C ASN A 76 7.88 0.95 -12.44
N ASN A 77 8.44 2.11 -12.11
CA ASN A 77 8.92 2.37 -10.76
C ASN A 77 7.76 2.74 -9.81
N PRO A 78 7.53 1.98 -8.72
CA PRO A 78 6.38 2.21 -7.83
C PRO A 78 6.33 3.60 -7.19
N CYS A 79 7.48 4.21 -6.89
CA CYS A 79 7.56 5.49 -6.21
C CYS A 79 7.87 6.66 -7.16
N LYS A 80 7.86 6.47 -8.48
CA LYS A 80 8.24 7.52 -9.42
C LYS A 80 7.29 8.72 -9.33
N ASN A 81 7.89 9.91 -9.40
CA ASN A 81 7.19 11.21 -9.29
C ASN A 81 6.36 11.37 -8.00
N ARG A 82 6.63 10.57 -6.96
CA ARG A 82 6.06 10.76 -5.63
C ARG A 82 7.03 11.56 -4.76
N PRO A 83 6.58 12.62 -4.08
CA PRO A 83 7.39 13.28 -3.07
C PRO A 83 7.81 12.31 -1.96
N ASN A 84 9.02 12.47 -1.41
CA ASN A 84 9.54 11.61 -0.34
C ASN A 84 8.98 11.94 1.05
N VAL A 85 8.24 13.05 1.19
CA VAL A 85 7.57 13.39 2.45
C VAL A 85 6.54 12.32 2.78
N ARG A 86 6.62 11.76 3.99
CA ARG A 86 5.64 10.80 4.53
C ARG A 86 5.07 11.24 5.87
N PHE A 87 5.90 11.94 6.64
CA PHE A 87 5.58 12.52 7.95
C PHE A 87 5.87 14.01 7.84
N SER A 88 4.85 14.84 8.03
CA SER A 88 4.98 16.29 8.05
C SER A 88 4.37 16.81 9.35
N ASP A 89 5.12 17.66 10.03
CA ASP A 89 4.74 18.46 11.19
C ASP A 89 4.26 19.87 10.79
N ILE A 90 4.58 20.30 9.56
CA ILE A 90 4.22 21.62 9.02
C ILE A 90 2.87 21.59 8.30
N TYR A 91 2.65 20.61 7.42
CA TYR A 91 1.47 20.57 6.55
C TYR A 91 0.51 19.46 6.97
N GLY A 92 -0.78 19.82 7.05
CA GLY A 92 -1.87 18.87 7.19
C GLY A 92 -2.15 18.11 5.89
N GLY A 93 -2.88 16.99 6.00
CA GLY A 93 -3.28 16.19 4.84
C GLY A 93 -4.17 16.94 3.84
N GLN A 94 -4.46 16.29 2.72
CA GLN A 94 -5.41 16.81 1.74
C GLN A 94 -6.84 16.56 2.25
N CYS A 95 -7.71 17.56 2.22
CA CYS A 95 -9.10 17.43 2.66
C CYS A 95 -10.11 17.96 1.63
N THR A 96 -9.66 18.41 0.45
CA THR A 96 -10.56 19.01 -0.54
C THR A 96 -11.47 17.98 -1.21
N ASP A 97 -12.70 18.39 -1.50
CA ASP A 97 -13.70 17.66 -2.29
C ASP A 97 -13.25 17.35 -3.72
N SER A 98 -12.45 18.24 -4.30
CA SER A 98 -11.87 18.06 -5.64
C SER A 98 -10.85 16.93 -5.76
N LYS A 99 -10.34 16.40 -4.63
CA LYS A 99 -9.31 15.36 -4.60
C LYS A 99 -9.73 14.10 -3.84
N ILE A 100 -10.74 14.20 -2.97
CA ILE A 100 -11.23 13.08 -2.17
C ILE A 100 -12.69 12.82 -2.51
N ARG A 101 -12.94 11.64 -3.06
CA ARG A 101 -14.29 11.19 -3.38
C ARG A 101 -15.14 11.10 -2.11
N GLY A 102 -16.31 11.74 -2.14
CA GLY A 102 -17.28 11.73 -1.04
C GLY A 102 -17.15 12.90 -0.06
N ASN A 103 -16.09 13.72 -0.18
CA ASN A 103 -16.02 14.96 0.58
C ASN A 103 -16.99 16.01 0.01
N ASP A 104 -17.60 16.77 0.91
CA ASP A 104 -18.50 17.89 0.59
C ASP A 104 -18.14 19.07 1.49
N THR A 105 -17.98 20.25 0.90
CA THR A 105 -17.66 21.49 1.63
C THR A 105 -18.73 21.88 2.66
N ASN A 106 -19.96 21.41 2.50
CA ASN A 106 -21.09 21.76 3.39
C ASN A 106 -21.31 20.76 4.53
N ASN A 107 -20.96 19.48 4.31
CA ASN A 107 -21.34 18.38 5.21
C ASN A 107 -20.14 17.71 5.90
N GLY A 108 -18.93 18.21 5.67
CA GLY A 108 -17.69 17.65 6.19
C GLY A 108 -17.09 16.59 5.27
N GLY A 109 -15.92 16.08 5.66
CA GLY A 109 -15.17 15.14 4.81
C GLY A 109 -14.01 14.47 5.54
N ALA A 110 -13.32 13.60 4.80
CA ALA A 110 -12.11 12.92 5.23
C ALA A 110 -10.86 13.72 4.84
N CYS A 111 -9.75 13.47 5.54
CA CYS A 111 -8.44 14.02 5.19
C CYS A 111 -7.47 12.88 4.89
N ALA A 112 -6.92 12.87 3.68
CA ALA A 112 -5.90 11.91 3.27
C ALA A 112 -4.52 12.33 3.80
N PRO A 113 -3.84 11.50 4.61
CA PRO A 113 -2.52 11.81 5.12
C PRO A 113 -1.47 11.77 4.01
N PHE A 114 -0.35 12.47 4.19
CA PHE A 114 0.80 12.46 3.27
C PHE A 114 1.27 11.05 2.90
N ARG A 115 1.26 10.13 3.87
CA ARG A 115 1.51 8.70 3.67
C ARG A 115 0.64 8.10 2.54
N ARG A 116 -0.66 8.39 2.53
CA ARG A 116 -1.61 7.91 1.50
C ARG A 116 -1.46 8.66 0.19
N LEU A 117 -1.27 9.98 0.27
CA LEU A 117 -1.22 10.85 -0.92
C LEU A 117 -0.07 10.50 -1.85
N PHE A 118 1.04 10.05 -1.27
CA PHE A 118 2.26 9.78 -2.00
C PHE A 118 2.63 8.31 -2.02
N LEU A 119 1.66 7.42 -1.75
CA LEU A 119 1.81 5.97 -1.81
C LEU A 119 2.58 5.53 -3.06
N CYS A 120 3.48 4.55 -2.90
CA CYS A 120 4.23 3.99 -4.03
C CYS A 120 3.39 3.04 -4.89
N ASP A 121 2.45 3.61 -5.64
CA ASP A 121 1.51 2.93 -6.54
C ASP A 121 1.61 3.40 -8.00
N HIS A 122 2.68 4.13 -8.35
CA HIS A 122 2.78 4.81 -9.65
C HIS A 122 2.65 3.83 -10.82
N HIS A 123 3.34 2.68 -10.75
CA HIS A 123 3.32 1.68 -11.80
C HIS A 123 1.95 1.04 -11.99
N LEU A 124 1.18 0.89 -10.91
CA LEU A 124 -0.20 0.38 -10.99
C LEU A 124 -1.11 1.28 -11.84
N SER A 125 -0.81 2.59 -11.93
CA SER A 125 -1.55 3.52 -12.79
C SER A 125 -1.20 3.40 -14.28
N HIS A 126 -0.09 2.72 -14.60
CA HIS A 126 0.38 2.48 -15.96
C HIS A 126 0.16 1.05 -16.45
N MET A 127 -0.31 0.20 -15.54
CA MET A 127 -0.73 -1.16 -15.77
C MET A 127 -1.86 -1.21 -16.79
N GLN A 128 -1.66 -1.98 -17.86
CA GLN A 128 -2.69 -2.15 -18.89
C GLN A 128 -3.51 -3.40 -18.56
N ALA A 129 -4.84 -3.29 -18.64
CA ALA A 129 -5.75 -4.38 -18.28
C ALA A 129 -5.57 -5.63 -19.16
N ASP A 130 -5.12 -5.45 -20.40
CA ASP A 130 -4.81 -6.53 -21.34
C ASP A 130 -3.44 -7.18 -21.10
N GLN A 131 -2.55 -6.53 -20.34
CA GLN A 131 -1.23 -7.06 -19.96
C GLN A 131 -1.23 -7.80 -18.61
N ILE A 132 -2.31 -7.69 -17.84
CA ILE A 132 -2.53 -8.46 -16.61
C ILE A 132 -3.72 -9.38 -16.82
N ASP A 133 -3.42 -10.53 -17.41
CA ASP A 133 -4.38 -11.60 -17.68
C ASP A 133 -4.43 -12.65 -16.56
N SER A 134 -3.58 -12.53 -15.54
CA SER A 134 -3.50 -13.48 -14.43
C SER A 134 -3.49 -12.82 -13.05
N LYS A 135 -4.07 -13.54 -12.10
CA LYS A 135 -3.99 -13.25 -10.65
C LYS A 135 -2.54 -13.25 -10.13
N ASP A 136 -1.65 -13.96 -10.80
CA ASP A 136 -0.24 -14.10 -10.45
C ASP A 136 0.53 -12.82 -10.80
N ASN A 137 0.25 -12.25 -11.98
CA ASN A 137 0.77 -10.96 -12.41
C ASN A 137 0.22 -9.81 -11.55
N LEU A 138 -1.07 -9.83 -11.21
CA LEU A 138 -1.63 -8.85 -10.29
C LEU A 138 -0.96 -8.91 -8.92
N LEU A 139 -0.74 -10.12 -8.39
CA LEU A 139 -0.02 -10.32 -7.13
C LEU A 139 1.41 -9.78 -7.19
N LEU A 140 2.12 -9.98 -8.31
CA LEU A 140 3.46 -9.44 -8.54
C LEU A 140 3.47 -7.90 -8.45
N GLU A 141 2.60 -7.21 -9.20
CA GLU A 141 2.60 -5.75 -9.23
C GLU A 141 2.21 -5.14 -7.88
N VAL A 142 1.24 -5.73 -7.18
CA VAL A 142 0.85 -5.30 -5.83
C VAL A 142 1.98 -5.57 -4.83
N SER A 143 2.72 -6.67 -4.98
CA SER A 143 3.88 -6.98 -4.14
C SER A 143 5.01 -5.96 -4.34
N LEU A 144 5.26 -5.53 -5.59
CA LEU A 144 6.20 -4.43 -5.87
C LEU A 144 5.76 -3.12 -5.18
N ALA A 145 4.47 -2.77 -5.25
CA ALA A 145 3.94 -1.59 -4.55
C ALA A 145 4.22 -1.68 -3.04
N ALA A 146 3.88 -2.81 -2.43
CA ALA A 146 4.02 -3.04 -1.00
C ALA A 146 5.50 -3.04 -0.54
N GLN A 147 6.39 -3.68 -1.30
CA GLN A 147 7.82 -3.75 -1.00
C GLN A 147 8.46 -2.35 -1.01
N TYR A 148 8.23 -1.57 -2.07
CA TYR A 148 8.84 -0.25 -2.23
C TYR A 148 8.23 0.78 -1.27
N GLU A 149 6.91 0.75 -1.05
CA GLU A 149 6.26 1.58 -0.03
C GLU A 149 6.80 1.24 1.38
N GLY A 150 6.87 -0.04 1.73
CA GLY A 150 7.37 -0.48 3.03
C GLY A 150 8.82 -0.05 3.29
N LYS A 151 9.71 -0.24 2.30
CA LYS A 151 11.11 0.19 2.37
C LYS A 151 11.21 1.71 2.60
N LEU A 152 10.49 2.50 1.80
CA LEU A 152 10.53 3.96 1.92
C LEU A 152 10.00 4.43 3.27
N LEU A 153 8.91 3.84 3.78
CA LEU A 153 8.37 4.18 5.10
C LEU A 153 9.35 3.89 6.23
N VAL A 154 10.05 2.74 6.18
CA VAL A 154 11.07 2.39 7.18
C VAL A 154 12.22 3.41 7.15
N GLU A 155 12.70 3.79 5.98
CA GLU A 155 13.75 4.79 5.83
C GLU A 155 13.31 6.16 6.38
N ARG A 156 12.16 6.67 5.93
CA ARG A 156 11.64 7.98 6.38
C ARG A 156 11.29 7.98 7.87
N HIS A 157 10.81 6.87 8.42
CA HIS A 157 10.49 6.73 9.85
C HIS A 157 11.75 6.83 10.69
N ARG A 158 12.83 6.14 10.28
CA ARG A 158 14.15 6.22 10.95
C ARG A 158 14.73 7.62 10.90
N GLU A 159 14.63 8.31 9.76
CA GLU A 159 15.07 9.71 9.63
C GLU A 159 14.28 10.63 10.57
N CYS A 160 12.95 10.55 10.55
CA CYS A 160 12.08 11.38 11.40
C CYS A 160 12.34 11.14 12.89
N LYS A 161 12.49 9.88 13.31
CA LYS A 161 12.81 9.53 14.71
C LYS A 161 14.16 10.06 15.19
N LYS A 162 15.13 10.26 14.28
CA LYS A 162 16.43 10.86 14.63
C LYS A 162 16.35 12.38 14.82
N THR A 163 15.46 13.03 14.10
CA THR A 163 15.33 14.50 14.11
C THR A 163 14.25 15.00 15.06
N HIS A 164 13.31 14.15 15.47
CA HIS A 164 12.17 14.47 16.32
C HIS A 164 12.08 13.47 17.48
N GLU A 165 12.57 13.85 18.66
CA GLU A 165 12.58 12.97 19.85
C GLU A 165 11.17 12.64 20.37
N ASP A 166 10.20 13.50 20.09
CA ASP A 166 8.79 13.35 20.43
C ASP A 166 8.01 12.46 19.45
N PHE A 167 8.64 12.05 18.33
CA PHE A 167 8.05 11.12 17.37
C PHE A 167 7.97 9.69 17.92
N LYS A 168 6.89 9.43 18.67
CA LYS A 168 6.61 8.14 19.34
C LYS A 168 5.81 7.13 18.51
N THR A 169 5.69 7.36 17.19
CA THR A 169 4.93 6.47 16.30
C THR A 169 5.66 5.14 16.11
N ASN A 170 4.96 4.02 16.25
CA ASN A 170 5.50 2.71 15.93
C ASN A 170 5.53 2.48 14.41
N ILE A 171 6.65 2.02 13.86
CA ILE A 171 6.78 1.70 12.43
C ILE A 171 5.76 0.66 11.98
N CYS A 172 5.43 -0.34 12.80
CA CYS A 172 4.44 -1.35 12.47
C CYS A 172 3.05 -0.74 12.26
N ASP A 173 2.70 0.33 13.00
CA ASP A 173 1.43 1.03 12.83
C ASP A 173 1.39 1.80 11.51
N VAL A 174 2.52 2.39 11.12
CA VAL A 174 2.65 3.06 9.82
C VAL A 174 2.50 2.07 8.68
N LEU A 175 3.18 0.92 8.77
CA LEU A 175 3.12 -0.14 7.76
C LEU A 175 1.72 -0.75 7.68
N ALA A 176 1.05 -1.01 8.82
CA ALA A 176 -0.33 -1.50 8.85
C ALA A 176 -1.29 -0.54 8.14
N ARG A 177 -1.10 0.77 8.31
CA ARG A 177 -1.89 1.79 7.62
C ARG A 177 -1.60 1.84 6.11
N SER A 178 -0.36 1.65 5.65
CA SER A 178 -0.10 1.51 4.20
C SER A 178 -0.63 0.21 3.63
N PHE A 179 -0.55 -0.89 4.36
CA PHE A 179 -1.17 -2.15 3.98
C PHE A 179 -2.69 -1.98 3.78
N ALA A 180 -3.37 -1.31 4.72
CA ALA A 180 -4.80 -1.03 4.60
C ALA A 180 -5.16 -0.05 3.46
N ASP A 181 -4.24 0.81 3.03
CA ASP A 181 -4.45 1.72 1.91
C ASP A 181 -4.17 1.10 0.54
N ILE A 182 -3.36 0.03 0.50
CA ILE A 182 -3.07 -0.75 -0.72
C ILE A 182 -4.22 -1.73 -1.01
N GLY A 183 -4.76 -2.37 0.02
CA GLY A 183 -5.90 -3.29 -0.09
C GLY A 183 -7.19 -2.60 -0.47
#